data_AF-A0A8T2IEA6-F1
#
_entry.id   AF-A0A8T2IEA6-F1
#
_cell.length_a   1.000
_cell.length_b   1.000
_cell.length_c   1.000
_cell.angle_alpha   90.00
_cell.angle_beta   90.00
_cell.angle_gamma   90.00
#
_symmetry.space_group_name_H-M   'P 1'
#
loop_
_entity.id
_entity.type
_entity.pdbx_description
1 polymer ?
#
loop_
_entity_poly.entity_id
_entity_poly.type
_entity_poly.pdbx_seq_one_letter_code
_entity_poly.pdbx_strand_id
1 'polypeptide(L)'
;YITQQGNKLDTGKSKVPTTVTNAVSWRSEGIKYKKNEVFIDVIESVNLLVNSNGSVLLSEIVGSVKLKVFLSGMPELRLGLNDRVLFELTGRNKNKTVELEDVKFHQCVRLSRFENDRTISFIPPDGDFELMSYRLNTQVKPLIWIESVIEKFSHSRLEIMVKAKGQFKKQSVANNVEISVPVPSDADSPKFKTSVGSAKYV
;
A
#
# COMPACT_ATOMS: atom_id res chain seq x y z
N TYR A 1 -6.35 2.42 -75.01
CA TYR A 1 -5.98 1.34 -74.08
C TYR A 1 -5.76 1.96 -72.70
N ILE A 2 -6.58 1.60 -71.72
CA ILE A 2 -6.44 2.07 -70.33
C ILE A 2 -5.99 0.85 -69.52
N THR A 3 -4.75 0.87 -69.03
CA THR A 3 -4.19 -0.17 -68.15
C THR A 3 -4.44 0.22 -66.70
N GLN A 4 -5.34 -0.50 -66.01
CA GLN A 4 -5.46 -0.42 -64.55
C GLN A 4 -4.45 -1.39 -63.92
N GLN A 5 -3.49 -0.85 -63.17
CA GLN A 5 -2.64 -1.63 -62.29
C GLN A 5 -3.38 -1.86 -60.97
N GLY A 6 -3.76 -3.11 -60.69
CA GLY A 6 -4.33 -3.50 -59.41
C GLY A 6 -3.23 -3.64 -58.35
N ASN A 7 -3.33 -2.87 -57.28
CA ASN A 7 -2.48 -3.07 -56.10
C ASN A 7 -3.03 -4.24 -55.29
N LYS A 8 -2.27 -5.35 -55.26
CA LYS A 8 -2.56 -6.47 -54.37
C LYS A 8 -2.10 -6.07 -52.98
N LEU A 9 -3.04 -5.88 -52.06
CA LEU A 9 -2.75 -5.72 -50.63
C LEU A 9 -1.97 -6.94 -50.17
N ASP A 10 -0.70 -6.74 -49.85
CA ASP A 10 0.11 -7.75 -49.22
C ASP A 10 -0.44 -7.93 -47.80
N THR A 11 -1.28 -8.95 -47.62
CA THR A 11 -1.69 -9.43 -46.29
C THR A 11 -0.47 -10.08 -45.66
N GLY A 12 0.52 -9.27 -45.30
CA GLY A 12 1.50 -9.63 -44.30
C GLY A 12 0.68 -10.09 -43.10
N LYS A 13 0.79 -11.37 -42.76
CA LYS A 13 0.26 -11.90 -41.51
C LYS A 13 0.91 -11.08 -40.41
N SER A 14 0.27 -9.98 -40.00
CA SER A 14 0.58 -9.29 -38.77
C SER A 14 0.30 -10.33 -37.70
N LYS A 15 1.36 -11.07 -37.33
CA LYS A 15 1.32 -12.01 -36.22
C LYS A 15 1.06 -11.12 -35.02
N VAL A 16 -0.22 -10.96 -34.68
CA VAL A 16 -0.63 -10.44 -33.38
C VAL A 16 0.22 -11.16 -32.35
N PRO A 17 0.94 -10.43 -31.48
CA PRO A 17 1.78 -11.05 -30.48
C PRO A 17 0.97 -12.12 -29.75
N THR A 18 1.49 -13.33 -29.61
CA THR A 18 0.78 -14.45 -28.97
C THR A 18 0.36 -14.13 -27.53
N THR A 19 1.01 -13.14 -26.91
CA THR A 19 0.63 -12.54 -25.63
C THR A 19 -0.78 -11.92 -25.63
N VAL A 20 -1.30 -11.50 -26.77
CA VAL A 20 -2.65 -10.91 -26.92
C VAL A 20 -3.74 -11.99 -27.02
N THR A 21 -3.38 -13.22 -27.39
CA THR A 21 -4.33 -14.34 -27.58
C THR A 21 -4.19 -15.47 -26.55
N ASN A 22 -3.19 -15.40 -25.65
CA ASN A 22 -2.96 -16.40 -24.60
C ASN A 22 -3.81 -16.11 -23.35
N ALA A 23 -4.15 -17.17 -22.61
CA ALA A 23 -4.87 -17.08 -21.33
C ALA A 23 -4.12 -16.28 -20.26
N VAL A 24 -2.80 -16.07 -20.44
CA VAL A 24 -1.94 -15.22 -19.61
C VAL A 24 -1.43 -14.08 -20.49
N SER A 25 -2.00 -12.89 -20.32
CA SER A 25 -1.68 -11.70 -21.13
C SER A 25 -0.60 -10.80 -20.51
N TRP A 26 -0.25 -11.03 -19.24
CA TRP A 26 0.63 -10.15 -18.44
C TRP A 26 2.06 -10.67 -18.25
N ARG A 27 2.41 -11.86 -18.78
CA ARG A 27 3.76 -12.42 -18.71
C ARG A 27 4.13 -13.09 -20.04
N SER A 28 5.27 -12.70 -20.60
CA SER A 28 5.80 -13.31 -21.83
C SER A 28 6.57 -14.59 -21.54
N GLU A 29 6.49 -15.56 -22.45
CA GLU A 29 7.32 -16.76 -22.40
C GLU A 29 8.79 -16.46 -22.69
N GLY A 30 9.69 -17.33 -22.24
CA GLY A 30 11.13 -17.25 -22.59
C GLY A 30 11.96 -16.27 -21.76
N ILE A 31 11.38 -15.60 -20.76
CA ILE A 31 12.10 -14.75 -19.81
C ILE A 31 13.18 -15.58 -19.10
N LYS A 32 14.42 -15.07 -19.03
CA LYS A 32 15.53 -15.74 -18.35
C LYS A 32 16.33 -14.73 -17.54
N TYR A 33 16.56 -15.08 -16.27
CA TYR A 33 17.42 -14.35 -15.36
C TYR A 33 18.60 -15.24 -14.94
N LYS A 34 19.79 -14.64 -14.77
CA LYS A 34 20.96 -15.34 -14.22
C LYS A 34 20.74 -15.79 -12.78
N LYS A 35 19.97 -15.00 -12.02
CA LYS A 35 19.60 -15.25 -10.63
C LYS A 35 18.09 -15.05 -10.50
N ASN A 36 17.40 -16.04 -9.96
CA ASN A 36 15.96 -15.97 -9.76
C ASN A 36 15.69 -15.36 -8.37
N GLU A 37 15.07 -14.19 -8.32
CA GLU A 37 14.79 -13.46 -7.08
C GLU A 37 13.41 -12.80 -7.12
N VAL A 38 12.81 -12.64 -5.94
CA VAL A 38 11.57 -11.92 -5.75
C VAL A 38 11.73 -11.03 -4.52
N PHE A 39 11.43 -9.75 -4.67
CA PHE A 39 11.34 -8.81 -3.56
C PHE A 39 9.87 -8.50 -3.28
N ILE A 40 9.54 -8.40 -2.00
CA ILE A 40 8.18 -8.18 -1.52
C ILE A 40 8.20 -6.98 -0.59
N ASP A 41 7.50 -5.92 -0.97
CA ASP A 41 7.31 -4.74 -0.14
C ASP A 41 5.86 -4.72 0.36
N VAL A 42 5.69 -4.77 1.68
CA VAL A 42 4.39 -4.61 2.34
C VAL A 42 4.33 -3.19 2.89
N ILE A 43 3.48 -2.36 2.29
CA ILE A 43 3.38 -0.94 2.59
C ILE A 43 1.99 -0.68 3.19
N GLU A 44 1.95 -0.14 4.40
CA GLU A 44 0.72 0.15 5.11
C GLU A 44 0.59 1.65 5.39
N SER A 45 -0.57 2.21 5.07
CA SER A 45 -0.96 3.57 5.41
C SER A 45 -1.98 3.52 6.54
N VAL A 46 -1.65 4.13 7.68
CA VAL A 46 -2.54 4.19 8.84
C VAL A 46 -3.30 5.51 8.80
N ASN A 47 -4.60 5.45 8.54
CA ASN A 47 -5.47 6.61 8.59
C ASN A 47 -6.15 6.67 9.96
N LEU A 48 -6.10 7.85 10.59
CA LEU A 48 -6.62 8.05 11.92
C LEU A 48 -7.35 9.39 12.02
N LEU A 49 -8.55 9.36 12.60
CA LEU A 49 -9.28 10.56 12.99
C LEU A 49 -9.52 10.52 14.51
N VAL A 50 -9.10 11.58 15.19
CA VAL A 50 -9.23 11.71 16.65
C VAL A 50 -10.04 12.97 16.95
N ASN A 51 -11.00 12.88 17.87
CA ASN A 51 -11.76 14.05 18.31
C ASN A 51 -10.97 14.89 19.33
N SER A 52 -11.50 16.07 19.68
CA SER A 52 -10.90 16.97 20.68
C SER A 52 -10.72 16.35 22.07
N ASN A 53 -11.50 15.33 22.40
CA ASN A 53 -11.45 14.63 23.69
C ASN A 53 -10.41 13.49 23.70
N GLY A 54 -9.70 13.28 22.59
CA GLY A 54 -8.71 12.20 22.45
C GLY A 54 -9.30 10.83 22.14
N SER A 55 -10.59 10.73 21.82
CA SER A 55 -11.20 9.48 21.35
C SER A 55 -10.97 9.29 19.85
N VAL A 56 -10.56 8.08 19.46
CA VAL A 56 -10.39 7.69 18.06
C VAL A 56 -11.76 7.47 17.44
N LEU A 57 -12.09 8.27 16.42
CA LEU A 57 -13.35 8.19 15.67
C LEU A 57 -13.23 7.24 14.47
N LEU A 58 -12.09 7.27 13.78
CA LEU A 58 -11.78 6.42 12.64
C LEU A 58 -10.36 5.88 12.79
N SER A 59 -10.19 4.59 12.57
CA SER A 59 -8.89 3.95 12.46
C SER A 59 -8.99 2.88 11.39
N GLU A 60 -8.30 3.11 10.28
CA GLU A 60 -8.20 2.13 9.21
C GLU A 60 -6.74 1.99 8.77
N ILE A 61 -6.41 0.81 8.28
CA ILE A 61 -5.12 0.53 7.67
C ILE A 61 -5.39 0.12 6.24
N VAL A 62 -4.81 0.89 5.31
CA VAL A 62 -4.82 0.56 3.88
C VAL A 62 -3.44 0.03 3.53
N GLY A 63 -3.37 -1.26 3.22
CA GLY A 63 -2.15 -1.96 2.88
C GLY A 63 -2.04 -2.25 1.38
N SER A 64 -0.81 -2.31 0.89
CA SER A 64 -0.47 -2.69 -0.48
C SER A 64 0.72 -3.63 -0.45
N VAL A 65 0.64 -4.73 -1.20
CA VAL A 65 1.73 -5.67 -1.40
C VAL A 65 2.29 -5.47 -2.80
N LYS A 66 3.49 -4.89 -2.88
CA LYS A 66 4.22 -4.68 -4.13
C LYS A 66 5.27 -5.76 -4.30
N LEU A 67 5.37 -6.26 -5.52
CA LEU A 67 6.33 -7.28 -5.90
C LEU A 67 7.28 -6.74 -6.94
N LYS A 68 8.54 -7.16 -6.82
CA LYS A 68 9.57 -7.01 -7.84
C LYS A 68 10.11 -8.38 -8.19
N VAL A 69 9.75 -8.86 -9.38
CA VAL A 69 9.91 -10.27 -9.77
C VAL A 69 10.96 -10.39 -10.87
N PHE A 70 12.01 -11.15 -10.57
CA PHE A 70 13.07 -11.52 -11.50
C PHE A 70 13.14 -13.04 -11.59
N LEU A 71 12.18 -13.66 -12.27
CA LEU A 71 12.08 -15.12 -12.37
C LEU A 71 12.13 -15.58 -13.83
N SER A 72 12.79 -16.71 -14.07
CA SER A 72 12.87 -17.32 -15.39
C SER A 72 11.62 -18.14 -15.71
N GLY A 73 11.19 -18.14 -16.97
CA GLY A 73 10.06 -18.93 -17.46
C GLY A 73 8.69 -18.41 -17.02
N MET A 74 7.75 -19.34 -16.81
CA MET A 74 6.36 -19.08 -16.39
C MET A 74 6.10 -19.71 -15.00
N PRO A 75 6.64 -19.13 -13.91
CA PRO A 75 6.48 -19.69 -12.57
C PRO A 75 5.06 -19.43 -12.04
N GLU A 76 4.49 -20.42 -11.36
CA GLU A 76 3.31 -20.24 -10.52
C GLU A 76 3.74 -20.01 -9.07
N LEU A 77 3.39 -18.86 -8.52
CA LEU A 77 3.68 -18.46 -7.15
C LEU A 77 2.44 -18.61 -6.28
N ARG A 78 2.67 -18.92 -4.99
CA ARG A 78 1.65 -18.95 -3.95
C ARG A 78 2.09 -18.08 -2.79
N LEU A 79 1.26 -17.11 -2.40
CA LEU A 79 1.49 -16.26 -1.24
C LEU A 79 0.60 -16.70 -0.08
N GLY A 80 1.23 -16.98 1.07
CA GLY A 80 0.53 -17.30 2.31
C GLY A 80 0.55 -16.11 3.27
N LEU A 81 -0.62 -15.68 3.71
CA LEU A 81 -0.79 -14.64 4.73
C LEU A 81 -1.32 -15.27 6.02
N ASN A 82 -1.18 -14.55 7.15
CA ASN A 82 -1.81 -14.92 8.42
C ASN A 82 -3.30 -14.52 8.45
N ASP A 83 -4.04 -14.81 7.38
CA ASP A 83 -5.46 -14.51 7.24
C ASP A 83 -6.30 -15.28 8.27
N ARG A 84 -7.06 -14.55 9.09
CA ARG A 84 -7.93 -15.13 10.11
C ARG A 84 -8.84 -16.21 9.56
N VAL A 85 -9.47 -15.97 8.40
CA VAL A 85 -10.42 -16.91 7.79
C VAL A 85 -9.73 -18.23 7.42
N LEU A 86 -8.52 -18.15 6.87
CA LEU A 86 -7.71 -19.33 6.53
C LEU A 86 -7.32 -20.14 7.78
N PHE A 87 -6.97 -19.45 8.87
CA PHE A 87 -6.60 -20.12 10.13
C PHE A 87 -7.80 -20.76 10.84
N GLU A 88 -8.99 -20.16 10.76
CA GLU A 88 -10.25 -20.74 11.24
C GLU A 88 -10.61 -22.01 10.44
N LEU A 89 -10.50 -21.98 9.10
CA LEU A 89 -10.76 -23.14 8.24
C LEU A 89 -9.79 -24.31 8.46
N THR A 90 -8.54 -24.02 8.85
CA THR A 90 -7.49 -25.05 9.04
C THR A 90 -7.35 -25.52 10.48
N GLY A 91 -8.20 -25.05 11.41
CA GLY A 91 -8.19 -25.46 12.82
C GLY A 91 -6.94 -25.01 13.60
N ARG A 92 -6.18 -24.05 13.07
CA ARG A 92 -4.95 -23.55 13.69
C ARG A 92 -5.26 -22.26 14.44
N ASN A 93 -5.67 -22.36 15.71
CA ASN A 93 -5.79 -21.18 16.56
C ASN A 93 -4.40 -20.65 16.94
N LYS A 94 -3.87 -19.72 16.14
CA LYS A 94 -2.71 -18.91 16.50
C LYS A 94 -3.19 -17.54 16.99
N ASN A 95 -2.59 -17.04 18.07
CA ASN A 95 -2.97 -15.78 18.73
C ASN A 95 -2.72 -14.48 17.92
N LYS A 96 -2.35 -14.56 16.63
CA LYS A 96 -2.04 -13.39 15.77
C LYS A 96 -2.48 -13.61 14.33
N THR A 97 -3.77 -13.46 14.11
CA THR A 97 -4.37 -13.44 12.77
C THR A 97 -4.66 -12.00 12.33
N VAL A 98 -4.76 -11.79 11.02
CA VAL A 98 -5.17 -10.51 10.42
C VAL A 98 -6.51 -10.72 9.76
N GLU A 99 -7.47 -9.86 10.08
CA GLU A 99 -8.82 -9.88 9.53
C GLU A 99 -8.90 -8.87 8.38
N LEU A 100 -8.84 -9.39 7.16
CA LEU A 100 -8.89 -8.59 5.93
C LEU A 100 -10.35 -8.27 5.61
N GLU A 101 -10.74 -6.99 5.70
CA GLU A 101 -12.12 -6.56 5.47
C GLU A 101 -12.45 -6.56 3.98
N ASP A 102 -11.57 -5.96 3.17
CA ASP A 102 -11.68 -5.97 1.71
C ASP A 102 -10.29 -6.17 1.10
N VAL A 103 -10.25 -6.88 -0.03
CA VAL A 103 -9.02 -7.21 -0.75
C VAL A 103 -9.27 -7.07 -2.24
N LYS A 104 -8.38 -6.32 -2.90
CA LYS A 104 -8.34 -6.22 -4.36
C LYS A 104 -7.05 -6.86 -4.84
N PHE A 105 -7.17 -7.66 -5.89
CA PHE A 105 -6.05 -8.38 -6.47
C PHE A 105 -5.73 -7.85 -7.87
N HIS A 106 -4.47 -8.00 -8.26
CA HIS A 106 -4.07 -7.90 -9.65
C HIS A 106 -4.71 -9.04 -10.47
N GLN A 107 -4.96 -8.79 -11.76
CA GLN A 107 -5.55 -9.75 -12.70
C GLN A 107 -4.80 -11.10 -12.79
N CYS A 108 -3.56 -11.15 -12.32
CA CYS A 108 -2.77 -12.37 -12.34
C CYS A 108 -3.18 -13.41 -11.28
N VAL A 109 -3.98 -13.02 -10.30
CA VAL A 109 -4.44 -13.87 -9.20
C VAL A 109 -5.65 -14.69 -9.61
N ARG A 110 -5.61 -15.99 -9.30
CA ARG A 110 -6.73 -16.91 -9.52
C ARG A 110 -7.78 -16.72 -8.43
N LEU A 111 -8.74 -15.83 -8.66
CA LEU A 111 -9.82 -15.51 -7.70
C LEU A 111 -10.59 -16.75 -7.23
N SER A 112 -10.84 -17.72 -8.12
CA SER A 112 -11.54 -18.96 -7.77
C SER A 112 -10.79 -19.82 -6.75
N ARG A 113 -9.45 -19.77 -6.70
CA ARG A 113 -8.68 -20.47 -5.65
C ARG A 113 -8.83 -19.74 -4.33
N PHE A 114 -8.70 -18.42 -4.34
CA PHE A 114 -8.84 -17.59 -3.15
C PHE A 114 -10.23 -17.71 -2.51
N GLU A 115 -11.31 -17.76 -3.28
CA GLU A 115 -12.66 -17.96 -2.76
C GLU A 115 -12.85 -19.32 -2.07
N ASN A 116 -12.22 -20.38 -2.58
CA ASN A 116 -12.40 -21.74 -2.08
C ASN A 116 -11.57 -22.04 -0.82
N ASP A 117 -10.27 -21.73 -0.85
CA ASP A 117 -9.33 -22.14 0.21
C ASP A 117 -8.45 -20.98 0.71
N ARG A 118 -8.78 -19.73 0.34
CA ARG A 118 -8.01 -18.52 0.69
C ARG A 118 -6.56 -18.55 0.19
N THR A 119 -6.23 -19.39 -0.79
CA THR A 119 -4.89 -19.43 -1.40
C THR A 119 -4.73 -18.37 -2.49
N ILE A 120 -3.74 -17.50 -2.32
CA ILE A 120 -3.35 -16.51 -3.34
C ILE A 120 -2.36 -17.19 -4.31
N SER A 121 -2.87 -17.73 -5.42
CA SER A 121 -2.07 -18.36 -6.49
C SER A 121 -2.05 -17.50 -7.75
N PHE A 122 -0.87 -17.25 -8.33
CA PHE A 122 -0.72 -16.37 -9.48
C PHE A 122 0.53 -16.66 -10.30
N ILE A 123 0.51 -16.29 -11.58
CA ILE A 123 1.71 -16.18 -12.41
C ILE A 123 2.09 -14.70 -12.46
N PRO A 124 3.19 -14.25 -11.84
CA PRO A 124 3.50 -12.83 -11.72
C PRO A 124 3.88 -12.20 -13.07
N PRO A 125 3.45 -10.96 -13.35
CA PRO A 125 4.14 -10.08 -14.30
C PRO A 125 5.64 -10.01 -14.02
N ASP A 126 6.41 -9.66 -15.03
CA ASP A 126 7.86 -9.48 -14.87
C ASP A 126 8.18 -8.06 -14.40
N GLY A 127 9.17 -7.91 -13.51
CA GLY A 127 9.52 -6.61 -12.93
C GLY A 127 8.61 -6.18 -11.78
N ASP A 128 8.34 -4.88 -11.71
CA ASP A 128 7.68 -4.22 -10.58
C ASP A 128 6.17 -4.12 -10.81
N PHE A 129 5.35 -4.67 -9.91
CA PHE A 129 3.89 -4.54 -9.96
C PHE A 129 3.25 -4.62 -8.56
N GLU A 130 2.02 -4.14 -8.44
CA GLU A 130 1.21 -4.30 -7.22
C GLU A 130 0.40 -5.61 -7.31
N LEU A 131 0.61 -6.53 -6.37
CA LEU A 131 -0.09 -7.81 -6.33
C LEU A 131 -1.50 -7.68 -5.75
N MET A 132 -1.61 -6.96 -4.63
CA MET A 132 -2.87 -6.80 -3.93
C MET A 132 -2.87 -5.54 -3.08
N SER A 133 -4.06 -4.97 -2.89
CA SER A 133 -4.35 -3.94 -1.89
C SER A 133 -5.39 -4.48 -0.92
N TYR A 134 -5.25 -4.20 0.37
CA TYR A 134 -6.17 -4.67 1.40
C TYR A 134 -6.54 -3.54 2.36
N ARG A 135 -7.69 -3.67 3.02
CA ARG A 135 -8.13 -2.77 4.08
C ARG A 135 -8.39 -3.54 5.36
N LEU A 136 -7.91 -2.99 6.47
CA LEU A 136 -8.17 -3.47 7.83
C LEU A 136 -8.89 -2.38 8.60
N ASN A 137 -10.05 -2.70 9.17
CA ASN A 137 -10.70 -1.87 10.16
C ASN A 137 -10.36 -2.41 11.55
N THR A 138 -9.16 -2.05 12.01
CA THR A 138 -8.68 -2.41 13.34
C THR A 138 -8.45 -1.14 14.12
N GLN A 139 -9.03 -1.07 15.33
CA GLN A 139 -8.76 0.00 16.28
C GLN A 139 -7.33 -0.16 16.82
N VAL A 140 -6.36 0.41 16.11
CA VAL A 140 -4.97 0.45 16.55
C VAL A 140 -4.73 1.68 17.41
N LYS A 141 -3.87 1.53 18.41
CA LYS A 141 -3.36 2.69 19.13
C LYS A 141 -2.54 3.54 18.16
N PRO A 142 -2.70 4.88 18.16
CA PRO A 142 -1.98 5.76 17.25
C PRO A 142 -0.47 5.61 17.41
N LEU A 143 0.25 5.28 16.32
CA LEU A 143 1.69 5.06 16.37
C LEU A 143 2.45 6.32 16.84
N ILE A 144 1.95 7.50 16.50
CA ILE A 144 2.42 8.78 17.01
C ILE A 144 1.22 9.50 17.59
N TRP A 145 1.22 9.67 18.91
CA TRP A 145 0.17 10.36 19.64
C TRP A 145 0.55 11.82 19.85
N ILE A 146 -0.32 12.73 19.42
CA ILE A 146 -0.12 14.17 19.54
C ILE A 146 -1.07 14.73 20.59
N GLU A 147 -0.51 15.38 21.60
CA GLU A 147 -1.25 16.18 22.58
C GLU A 147 -0.95 17.65 22.30
N SER A 148 -1.98 18.44 22.04
CA SER A 148 -1.87 19.88 21.83
C SER A 148 -2.71 20.62 22.85
N VAL A 149 -2.11 21.62 23.50
CA VAL A 149 -2.79 22.56 24.39
C VAL A 149 -2.65 23.94 23.80
N ILE A 150 -3.79 24.60 23.58
CA ILE A 150 -3.86 25.93 22.97
C ILE A 150 -4.33 26.92 24.04
N GLU A 151 -3.48 27.88 24.37
CA GLU A 151 -3.79 28.97 25.28
C GLU A 151 -3.90 30.26 24.48
N LYS A 152 -5.12 30.79 24.38
CA LYS A 152 -5.42 32.03 23.67
C LYS A 152 -5.54 33.17 24.67
N PHE A 153 -4.62 34.13 24.60
CA PHE A 153 -4.71 35.39 25.33
C PHE A 153 -5.37 36.42 24.42
N SER A 154 -6.60 36.82 24.75
CA SER A 154 -7.40 37.72 23.91
C SER A 154 -6.63 39.00 23.56
N HIS A 155 -6.63 39.37 22.28
CA HIS A 155 -5.95 40.54 21.72
C HIS A 155 -4.44 40.62 21.99
N SER A 156 -3.78 39.52 22.36
CA SER A 156 -2.35 39.56 22.72
C SER A 156 -1.54 38.49 22.00
N ARG A 157 -1.78 37.21 22.31
CA ARG A 157 -0.93 36.13 21.80
C ARG A 157 -1.63 34.78 21.84
N LEU A 158 -1.09 33.86 21.06
CA LEU A 158 -1.48 32.46 21.02
C LEU A 158 -0.28 31.62 21.43
N GLU A 159 -0.42 30.83 22.49
CA GLU A 159 0.57 29.86 22.90
C GLU A 159 0.06 28.45 22.57
N ILE A 160 0.85 27.69 21.81
CA ILE A 160 0.50 26.32 21.43
C ILE A 160 1.61 25.41 21.93
N MET A 161 1.26 24.54 22.88
CA MET A 161 2.15 23.51 23.38
C MET A 161 1.80 22.17 22.73
N VAL A 162 2.71 21.65 21.90
CA VAL A 162 2.55 20.36 21.24
C VAL A 162 3.52 19.33 21.82
N LYS A 163 3.00 18.18 22.22
CA LYS A 163 3.77 17.02 22.68
C LYS A 163 3.48 15.84 21.76
N ALA A 164 4.54 15.30 21.16
CA ALA A 164 4.47 14.09 20.34
C ALA A 164 5.05 12.90 21.10
N LYS A 165 4.31 11.79 21.17
CA LYS A 165 4.73 10.55 21.83
C LYS A 165 4.64 9.38 20.85
N GLY A 166 5.75 8.70 20.58
CA GLY A 166 5.75 7.45 19.81
C GLY A 166 5.18 6.29 20.65
N GLN A 167 4.16 5.60 20.14
CA GLN A 167 3.53 4.41 20.74
C GLN A 167 3.82 3.14 19.95
N PHE A 168 4.98 3.06 19.30
CA PHE A 168 5.49 1.85 18.64
C PHE A 168 6.55 1.16 19.50
N LYS A 169 6.97 -0.04 19.07
CA LYS A 169 8.00 -0.81 19.77
C LYS A 169 9.31 -0.04 19.80
N LYS A 170 10.06 -0.15 20.91
CA LYS A 170 11.32 0.58 21.11
C LYS A 170 12.39 0.29 20.06
N GLN A 171 12.36 -0.86 19.40
CA GLN A 171 13.29 -1.19 18.31
C GLN A 171 12.94 -0.50 16.98
N SER A 172 11.74 0.04 16.84
CA SER A 172 11.29 0.75 15.65
C SER A 172 11.59 2.23 15.80
N VAL A 173 11.92 2.89 14.69
CA VAL A 173 12.17 4.33 14.64
C VAL A 173 11.28 4.94 13.57
N ALA A 174 10.57 6.01 13.90
CA ALA A 174 9.81 6.78 12.94
C ALA A 174 10.74 7.81 12.29
N ASN A 175 10.91 7.74 10.98
CA ASN A 175 11.76 8.65 10.21
C ASN A 175 10.90 9.72 9.53
N ASN A 176 11.50 10.89 9.29
CA ASN A 176 10.88 11.97 8.49
C ASN A 176 9.48 12.36 8.99
N VAL A 177 9.29 12.40 10.32
CA VAL A 177 8.02 12.78 10.92
C VAL A 177 7.84 14.28 10.81
N GLU A 178 6.76 14.70 10.16
CA GLU A 178 6.32 16.10 10.10
C GLU A 178 5.01 16.26 10.86
N ILE A 179 4.91 17.32 11.67
CA ILE A 179 3.73 17.63 12.47
C ILE A 179 3.23 19.00 12.05
N SER A 180 2.12 19.02 11.33
CA SER A 180 1.46 20.25 10.89
C SER A 180 0.45 20.70 11.94
N VAL A 181 0.64 21.93 12.44
CA VAL A 181 -0.24 22.53 13.44
C VAL A 181 -0.93 23.75 12.80
N PRO A 182 -2.25 23.73 12.62
CA PRO A 182 -2.96 24.88 12.07
C PRO A 182 -2.90 26.04 13.06
N VAL A 183 -2.57 27.22 12.57
CA VAL A 183 -2.59 28.48 13.33
C VAL A 183 -3.53 29.48 12.66
N PRO A 184 -4.04 30.49 13.38
CA PRO A 184 -4.85 31.56 12.78
C PRO A 184 -4.11 32.27 11.65
N SER A 185 -4.85 32.73 10.64
CA SER A 185 -4.30 33.40 9.47
C SER A 185 -3.75 34.81 9.77
N ASP A 186 -4.19 35.41 10.86
CA ASP A 186 -3.75 36.71 11.37
C ASP A 186 -2.56 36.59 12.35
N ALA A 187 -2.08 35.37 12.60
CA ALA A 187 -0.92 35.15 13.46
C ALA A 187 0.35 35.71 12.83
N ASP A 188 1.08 36.52 13.58
CA ASP A 188 2.36 37.09 13.20
C ASP A 188 3.45 36.74 14.22
N SER A 189 4.70 37.02 13.86
CA SER A 189 5.85 36.96 14.79
C SER A 189 6.02 35.61 15.54
N PRO A 190 6.07 34.45 14.83
CA PRO A 190 6.11 33.13 15.47
C PRO A 190 7.42 32.92 16.25
N LYS A 191 7.30 32.34 17.45
CA LYS A 191 8.44 31.96 18.30
C LYS A 191 8.36 30.47 18.60
N PHE A 192 9.44 29.75 18.32
CA PHE A 192 9.49 28.31 18.48
C PHE A 192 10.47 27.90 19.58
N LYS A 193 10.06 26.92 20.37
CA LYS A 193 10.93 26.21 21.33
C LYS A 193 10.68 24.71 21.18
N THR A 194 11.63 24.00 20.60
CA THR A 194 11.56 22.55 20.40
C THR A 194 12.53 21.84 21.33
N SER A 195 12.16 20.66 21.83
CA SER A 195 13.07 19.77 22.55
C SER A 195 13.90 18.91 21.59
N VAL A 196 13.31 18.49 20.47
CA VAL A 196 13.91 17.67 19.42
C VAL A 196 13.39 18.14 18.07
N GLY A 197 14.26 18.17 17.06
CA GLY A 197 13.91 18.62 15.71
C GLY A 197 13.86 20.14 15.56
N SER A 198 13.33 20.59 14.42
CA SER A 198 13.16 22.01 14.09
C SER A 198 11.69 22.33 13.84
N ALA A 199 11.31 23.59 14.05
CA ALA A 199 9.99 24.09 13.73
C ALA A 199 10.13 25.29 12.79
N LYS A 200 9.23 25.37 11.81
CA LYS A 200 9.16 26.46 10.84
C LYS A 200 7.71 26.91 10.70
N TYR A 201 7.52 28.22 10.54
CA TYR A 201 6.26 28.77 10.06
C TYR A 201 6.27 28.73 8.54
N VAL A 202 5.20 28.22 7.93
CA VAL A 202 5.04 28.07 6.48
C VAL A 202 3.80 28.82 6.04
#